data_AF-A0A3B8MFP0-F1
#
_entry.id   AF-A0A3B8MFP0-F1
#
_cell.length_a   1.000
_cell.length_b   1.000
_cell.length_c   1.000
_cell.angle_alpha   90.00
_cell.angle_beta   90.00
_cell.angle_gamma   90.00
#
_symmetry.space_group_name_H-M   'P 1'
#
loop_
_entity.id
_entity.type
_entity.pdbx_description
1 polymer ?
#
loop_
_entity_poly.entity_id
_entity_poly.type
_entity_poly.pdbx_seq_one_letter_code
_entity_poly.pdbx_strand_id
1 'polypeptide(L)'
;MSPVGLGKLLAQLPKVQDANLLVGFDKSDDAGVYRLSEDQAIVVTADIITPPVDDPFLFGQIAAANSLSDIYAMGGQPVTCLNLAG
;
A
#
# COMPACT_ATOMS: atom_id res chain seq x y z
N MET A 1 -4.57 15.77 -4.15
CA MET A 1 -5.29 15.34 -5.37
C MET A 1 -6.72 15.00 -4.98
N SER A 2 -7.73 15.40 -5.75
CA SER A 2 -9.10 14.95 -5.47
C SER A 2 -9.14 13.40 -5.57
N PRO A 3 -9.72 12.68 -4.59
CA PRO A 3 -9.86 11.21 -4.64
C PRO A 3 -10.50 10.73 -5.95
N VAL A 4 -11.34 11.59 -6.55
CA VAL A 4 -12.08 11.33 -7.79
C VAL A 4 -11.17 11.17 -9.03
N GLY A 5 -9.96 11.75 -9.01
CA GLY A 5 -9.04 11.70 -10.15
C GLY A 5 -8.34 10.35 -10.31
N LEU A 6 -7.88 9.77 -9.19
CA LEU A 6 -7.08 8.55 -9.20
C LEU A 6 -7.90 7.34 -9.66
N GLY A 7 -9.09 7.13 -9.10
CA GLY A 7 -9.95 6.02 -9.48
C GLY A 7 -10.33 6.04 -10.98
N LYS A 8 -10.54 7.23 -11.57
CA LYS A 8 -10.80 7.39 -13.01
C LYS A 8 -9.59 7.05 -13.87
N LEU A 9 -8.38 7.33 -13.40
CA LEU A 9 -7.14 6.98 -14.09
C LEU A 9 -6.88 5.47 -14.01
N LEU A 10 -7.02 4.89 -12.82
CA LEU A 10 -6.85 3.45 -12.59
C LEU A 10 -7.83 2.62 -13.43
N ALA A 11 -9.06 3.09 -13.61
CA ALA A 11 -10.05 2.43 -14.46
C ALA A 11 -9.66 2.35 -15.95
N GLN A 12 -8.71 3.18 -16.41
CA GLN A 12 -8.20 3.18 -17.78
C GLN A 12 -7.00 2.24 -17.98
N LEU A 13 -6.41 1.74 -16.89
CA LEU A 13 -5.30 0.79 -16.99
C LEU A 13 -5.80 -0.57 -17.50
N PRO A 14 -4.97 -1.31 -18.26
CA PRO A 14 -5.30 -2.68 -18.65
C PRO A 14 -5.61 -3.53 -17.41
N LYS A 15 -6.81 -4.10 -17.38
CA LYS A 15 -7.20 -5.01 -16.30
C LYS A 15 -6.52 -6.36 -16.52
N VAL A 16 -5.53 -6.67 -15.69
CA VAL A 16 -4.92 -8.00 -15.66
C VAL A 16 -5.83 -8.90 -14.83
N GLN A 17 -6.37 -9.94 -15.47
CA GLN A 17 -7.11 -10.98 -14.76
C GLN A 17 -6.11 -12.06 -14.34
N ASP A 18 -5.71 -12.00 -13.07
CA ASP A 18 -4.90 -13.02 -12.43
C ASP A 18 -5.68 -13.60 -11.24
N ALA A 19 -5.88 -14.91 -11.23
CA ALA A 19 -6.60 -15.60 -10.16
C ALA A 19 -5.87 -15.53 -8.80
N ASN A 20 -4.58 -15.20 -8.79
CA ASN A 20 -3.79 -15.00 -7.58
C ASN A 20 -3.85 -13.56 -7.07
N LEU A 21 -4.31 -12.60 -7.88
CA LEU A 21 -4.53 -11.22 -7.42
C LEU A 21 -5.86 -11.15 -6.66
N LEU A 22 -5.79 -11.27 -5.34
CA LEU A 22 -6.97 -11.29 -4.47
C LEU A 22 -7.58 -9.89 -4.35
N VAL A 23 -6.72 -8.88 -4.16
CA VAL A 23 -7.08 -7.46 -4.08
C VAL A 23 -6.14 -6.68 -5.00
N GLY A 24 -6.71 -6.09 -6.04
CA GLY A 24 -6.01 -5.21 -6.98
C GLY A 24 -6.46 -3.75 -6.82
N PHE A 25 -5.89 -2.89 -7.66
CA PHE A 25 -6.20 -1.46 -7.73
C PHE A 25 -7.66 -1.14 -8.10
N ASP A 26 -8.42 -2.15 -8.50
CA ASP A 26 -9.83 -2.05 -8.88
C ASP A 26 -10.80 -2.33 -7.71
N LYS A 27 -10.30 -2.79 -6.56
CA LYS A 27 -11.12 -3.25 -5.42
C LYS A 27 -10.84 -2.57 -4.08
N SER A 28 -9.60 -2.14 -3.82
CA SER A 28 -9.21 -1.53 -2.53
C SER A 28 -8.25 -0.38 -2.74
N ASP A 29 -8.36 0.62 -1.87
CA ASP A 29 -7.50 1.80 -1.89
C ASP A 29 -6.27 1.65 -0.97
N ASP A 30 -6.29 0.74 0.02
CA ASP A 30 -5.29 0.73 1.11
C ASP A 30 -4.08 -0.20 0.84
N ALA A 31 -4.25 -1.33 0.13
CA ALA A 31 -3.14 -2.23 -0.18
C ALA A 31 -3.49 -3.25 -1.29
N GLY A 32 -2.47 -3.75 -1.97
CA GLY A 32 -2.57 -4.91 -2.86
C GLY A 32 -2.40 -6.23 -2.11
N VAL A 33 -3.16 -7.26 -2.47
CA VAL A 33 -3.05 -8.60 -1.88
C VAL A 33 -2.87 -9.64 -2.98
N TYR A 34 -1.78 -10.40 -2.90
CA TYR A 34 -1.42 -11.42 -3.89
C TYR A 34 -1.20 -12.77 -3.20
N ARG A 35 -1.86 -13.81 -3.72
CA ARG A 35 -1.77 -15.18 -3.20
C ARG A 35 -0.45 -15.82 -3.63
N LEU A 36 0.26 -16.43 -2.67
CA LEU A 36 1.51 -17.17 -2.90
C LEU A 36 1.29 -18.69 -2.90
N SER A 37 0.34 -19.17 -2.11
CA SER A 37 -0.08 -20.58 -2.01
C SER A 37 -1.56 -20.67 -1.64
N GLU A 38 -2.10 -21.88 -1.46
CA GLU A 38 -3.51 -22.04 -1.04
C GLU A 38 -3.82 -21.41 0.33
N ASP A 39 -2.81 -21.28 1.20
CA ASP A 39 -2.92 -20.84 2.59
C ASP A 39 -2.15 -19.55 2.90
N GLN A 40 -1.41 -18.98 1.95
CA GLN A 40 -0.60 -17.78 2.15
C GLN A 40 -0.81 -16.72 1.07
N ALA A 41 -0.82 -15.47 1.50
CA ALA A 41 -0.83 -14.30 0.65
C ALA A 41 0.13 -13.24 1.20
N ILE A 42 0.64 -12.39 0.30
CA ILE A 42 1.40 -11.20 0.65
C ILE A 42 0.52 -9.97 0.50
N VAL A 43 0.58 -9.10 1.50
CA VAL A 43 -0.01 -7.75 1.45
C VAL A 43 1.12 -6.77 1.13
N VAL A 44 0.91 -5.91 0.16
CA VAL A 44 1.88 -4.92 -0.30
C VAL A 44 1.23 -3.55 -0.30
N THR A 45 1.85 -2.60 0.39
CA THR A 45 1.52 -1.17 0.39
C THR A 45 2.79 -0.36 0.16
N ALA A 46 2.64 0.86 -0.33
CA ALA A 46 3.73 1.81 -0.52
C ALA A 46 3.20 3.23 -0.31
N ASP A 47 3.88 3.97 0.58
CA ASP A 47 3.48 5.30 0.99
C ASP A 47 4.65 6.27 0.99
N ILE A 48 4.37 7.52 0.64
CA ILE A 48 5.28 8.64 0.84
C ILE A 48 4.48 9.84 1.33
N ILE A 49 4.98 10.50 2.36
CA ILE A 49 4.36 11.69 2.94
C ILE A 49 5.35 12.84 2.98
N THR A 50 4.85 14.07 2.88
CA THR A 50 5.65 15.27 3.15
C THR A 50 5.94 15.38 4.64
N PRO A 51 7.09 15.95 5.06
CA PRO A 51 7.44 16.08 6.48
C PRO A 51 6.33 16.78 7.28
N PRO A 52 5.71 16.10 8.27
CA PRO A 52 4.68 16.70 9.10
C PRO A 52 5.26 17.45 10.32
N VAL A 53 6.56 17.26 10.58
CA VAL A 53 7.32 17.80 11.72
C VAL A 53 8.74 18.15 11.29
N ASP A 54 9.40 19.03 12.04
CA ASP A 54 10.77 19.51 11.73
C ASP A 54 11.88 18.53 12.14
N ASP A 55 11.64 17.68 13.15
CA ASP A 55 12.61 16.68 13.58
C ASP A 55 12.65 15.51 12.58
N PRO A 56 13.79 15.28 11.89
CA PRO A 56 13.88 14.24 10.87
C PRO A 56 13.77 12.82 11.43
N PHE A 57 14.18 12.59 12.68
CA PHE A 57 14.04 11.28 13.32
C PHE A 57 12.57 11.00 13.63
N LEU A 58 11.87 11.98 14.20
CA LEU A 58 10.43 11.85 14.47
C LEU A 58 9.63 11.73 13.18
N PHE A 59 9.99 12.47 12.13
CA PHE A 59 9.42 12.31 10.80
C PHE A 59 9.57 10.87 10.30
N GLY A 60 10.77 10.28 10.38
CA GLY A 60 10.99 8.89 9.98
C GLY A 60 10.12 7.89 10.74
N GLN A 61 9.93 8.11 12.06
CA GLN A 61 9.04 7.26 12.86
C GLN A 61 7.57 7.40 12.42
N ILE A 62 7.10 8.63 12.15
CA ILE A 62 5.73 8.88 11.69
C ILE A 62 5.51 8.25 10.31
N ALA A 63 6.44 8.45 9.37
CA ALA A 63 6.36 7.87 8.03
C ALA A 63 6.32 6.34 8.08
N ALA A 64 7.20 5.71 8.86
CA ALA A 64 7.21 4.26 9.02
C ALA A 64 5.91 3.73 9.65
N ALA A 65 5.37 4.41 10.67
CA ALA A 65 4.11 4.04 11.29
C ALA A 65 2.92 4.16 10.32
N ASN A 66 2.89 5.22 9.50
CA ASN A 66 1.89 5.41 8.46
C ASN A 66 1.94 4.27 7.43
N SER A 67 3.11 4.01 6.85
CA SER A 67 3.26 2.97 5.82
C SER A 67 2.94 1.55 6.33
N LEU A 68 3.17 1.27 7.62
CA LEU A 68 2.82 -0.02 8.21
C LEU A 68 1.33 -0.14 8.55
N SER A 69 0.60 0.97 8.65
CA SER A 69 -0.79 0.98 9.10
C SER A 69 -1.72 0.22 8.15
N ASP A 70 -1.51 0.30 6.83
CA ASP A 70 -2.32 -0.43 5.85
C ASP A 70 -2.17 -1.95 5.99
N ILE A 71 -0.97 -2.43 6.31
CA ILE A 71 -0.74 -3.86 6.55
C ILE A 71 -1.58 -4.35 7.73
N TYR A 72 -1.61 -3.58 8.82
CA TYR A 72 -2.44 -3.90 9.98
C TYR A 72 -3.94 -3.76 9.69
N ALA A 73 -4.34 -2.77 8.90
CA ALA A 73 -5.73 -2.56 8.49
C ALA A 73 -6.28 -3.75 7.66
N MET A 74 -5.40 -4.38 6.87
CA MET A 74 -5.71 -5.60 6.11
C MET A 74 -5.62 -6.88 6.96
N GLY A 75 -5.35 -6.78 8.27
CA GLY A 75 -5.17 -7.92 9.18
C GLY A 75 -3.87 -8.69 8.95
N GLY A 76 -2.92 -8.11 8.22
CA GLY A 76 -1.61 -8.68 7.94
C GLY A 76 -0.60 -8.46 9.06
N GLN A 77 0.50 -9.20 9.00
CA GLN A 77 1.66 -8.99 9.84
C GLN A 77 2.82 -8.45 8.97
N PRO A 78 3.42 -7.29 9.29
CA PRO A 78 4.59 -6.81 8.58
C PRO A 78 5.77 -7.77 8.72
N VAL A 79 6.37 -8.17 7.59
CA VAL A 79 7.51 -9.10 7.55
C VAL A 79 8.79 -8.45 6.99
N THR A 80 8.65 -7.40 6.18
CA THR A 80 9.76 -6.68 5.55
C THR A 80 9.31 -5.28 5.14
N CYS A 81 10.27 -4.41 4.83
CA CYS A 81 10.01 -3.06 4.30
C CYS A 81 11.15 -2.60 3.38
N LEU A 82 10.84 -1.66 2.49
CA LEU A 82 11.81 -0.95 1.66
C LEU A 82 11.64 0.55 1.90
N ASN A 83 12.74 1.24 2.20
CA ASN A 83 12.71 2.69 2.37
C ASN A 83 12.56 3.39 1.00
N LEU A 84 11.59 4.30 0.88
CA LEU A 84 11.37 5.14 -0.29
C LEU A 84 11.82 6.58 0.06
N ALA A 85 13.09 6.88 -0.20
CA ALA A 85 13.68 8.19 0.08
C ALA A 85 14.33 8.77 -1.19
N GLY A 86 14.24 10.08 -1.36
CA GLY A 86 14.79 10.84 -2.48
C GLY A 86 15.09 12.29 -2.08
#